data_AF-A0A2V1E3Z1-F1
#
_entry.id   AF-A0A2V1E3Z1-F1
#
_cell.length_a   1.000
_cell.length_b   1.000
_cell.length_c   1.000
_cell.angle_alpha   90.00
_cell.angle_beta   90.00
_cell.angle_gamma   90.00
#
_symmetry.space_group_name_H-M   'P 1'
#
loop_
_entity.id
_entity.type
_entity.pdbx_description
1 polymer ?
#
loop_
_entity_poly.entity_id
_entity_poly.type
_entity_poly.pdbx_seq_one_letter_code
_entity_poly.pdbx_strand_id
1 'polypeptide(L)' 'VLLLDEVTSALDSESQRILQAALDEATKDGTTIAIAHRLSAIQNADTICFLEDGVIVESGT' A
#
# COMPACT_ATOMS: atom_id res chain seq x y z
N VAL A 1 -9.98 3.63 -8.88
CA VAL A 1 -8.51 3.52 -8.77
C VAL A 1 -8.08 4.35 -7.59
N LEU A 2 -7.46 3.73 -6.60
CA LEU A 2 -6.98 4.36 -5.38
C LEU A 2 -5.45 4.45 -5.43
N LEU A 3 -4.89 5.64 -5.16
CA LEU A 3 -3.45 5.84 -5.04
C LEU A 3 -3.14 6.15 -3.58
N LEU A 4 -2.34 5.30 -2.95
CA LEU A 4 -1.97 5.45 -1.54
C LEU A 4 -0.47 5.69 -1.45
N ASP A 5 -0.11 6.77 -0.78
CA ASP A 5 1.20 6.85 -0.15
C ASP A 5 1.08 6.24 1.24
N GLU A 6 2.15 5.64 1.74
CA GLU A 6 2.11 4.90 3.00
C GLU A 6 1.53 5.75 4.12
N VAL A 7 0.74 5.13 5.01
CA VAL A 7 0.09 5.82 6.13
C VAL A 7 1.16 6.57 6.94
N THR A 8 1.10 7.90 6.82
CA THR A 8 2.04 8.82 7.46
C THR A 8 2.16 8.52 8.96
N SER A 9 3.39 8.38 9.44
CA SER A 9 3.78 8.05 10.82
C SER A 9 3.37 9.08 11.89
N ALA A 10 2.58 10.09 11.53
CA ALA A 10 2.11 11.15 12.42
C ALA A 10 0.87 10.75 13.23
N LEU A 11 0.28 9.60 12.95
CA LEU A 11 -0.89 9.07 13.66
C LEU A 11 -0.47 8.16 14.82
N ASP A 12 -1.25 8.18 15.89
CA ASP A 12 -1.13 7.19 16.96
C ASP A 12 -1.55 5.78 16.47
N SER A 13 -1.13 4.74 17.21
CA SER A 13 -1.32 3.35 16.81
C SER A 13 -2.78 2.91 16.69
N GLU A 14 -3.72 3.54 17.40
CA GLU A 14 -5.15 3.22 17.32
C GLU A 14 -5.76 3.83 16.05
N SER A 15 -5.50 5.12 15.83
CA SER A 15 -5.90 5.83 14.60
C SER A 15 -5.37 5.13 13.35
N GLN A 16 -4.12 4.63 13.39
CA GLN A 16 -3.54 3.89 12.27
C GLN A 16 -4.29 2.59 11.97
N ARG A 17 -4.72 1.84 12.99
CA ARG A 17 -5.49 0.60 12.78
C ARG A 17 -6.86 0.87 12.18
N ILE A 18 -7.55 1.91 12.64
CA ILE A 18 -8.87 2.30 12.12
C ILE A 18 -8.75 2.71 10.66
N LEU A 19 -7.76 3.55 10.34
CA LEU A 19 -7.51 3.97 8.97
C LEU A 19 -7.14 2.78 8.07
N GLN A 20 -6.30 1.87 8.55
CA GLN A 20 -5.94 0.66 7.82
C GLN A 20 -7.18 -0.19 7.50
N ALA A 21 -8.06 -0.42 8.48
CA ALA A 21 -9.29 -1.19 8.26
C ALA A 21 -10.23 -0.53 7.24
N ALA A 22 -10.33 0.81 7.25
CA ALA A 22 -11.11 1.54 6.27
C ALA A 22 -10.51 1.47 4.85
N LEU A 23 -9.18 1.53 4.74
CA LEU A 23 -8.47 1.36 3.48
C LEU A 23 -8.62 -0.07 2.95
N ASP A 24 -8.46 -1.07 3.81
CA ASP A 24 -8.63 -2.49 3.45
C ASP A 24 -10.05 -2.79 2.97
N GLU A 25 -11.08 -2.11 3.49
CA GLU A 25 -12.44 -2.22 2.94
C GLU A 25 -12.55 -1.52 1.58
N ALA A 26 -11.95 -0.34 1.43
CA ALA A 26 -11.98 0.42 0.19
C ALA A 26 -11.21 -0.25 -0.97
N THR A 27 -10.18 -1.05 -0.67
CA THR A 27 -9.38 -1.75 -1.68
C THR A 27 -10.07 -2.99 -2.24
N LYS A 28 -11.08 -3.55 -1.55
CA LYS A 28 -11.80 -4.76 -2.00
C LYS A 28 -12.50 -4.60 -3.34
N ASP A 29 -13.05 -3.42 -3.61
CA ASP A 29 -13.90 -3.17 -4.79
C ASP A 29 -13.20 -2.31 -5.87
N GLY A 30 -11.85 -2.32 -5.93
CA GLY A 30 -11.16 -1.58 -6.98
C GLY A 30 -9.64 -1.77 -7.05
N THR A 31 -9.04 -1.26 -8.13
CA THR A 31 -7.58 -1.26 -8.27
C THR A 31 -6.93 -0.26 -7.32
N THR A 32 -6.03 -0.73 -6.48
CA THR A 32 -5.24 0.08 -5.56
C THR A 32 -3.77 0.01 -5.93
N ILE A 33 -3.10 1.16 -5.99
CA ILE A 33 -1.66 1.27 -6.15
C ILE A 33 -1.15 1.94 -4.89
N ALA A 34 -0.28 1.26 -4.16
CA ALA A 34 0.27 1.75 -2.91
C ALA A 34 1.80 1.78 -2.97
N ILE A 35 2.41 2.82 -2.39
CA ILE A 35 3.83 2.86 -2.09
C ILE A 35 4.04 2.13 -0.77
N ALA A 36 4.84 1.06 -0.77
CA ALA A 36 5.12 0.28 0.41
C ALA A 36 6.48 0.68 1.01
N HIS A 37 6.54 1.06 2.29
CA HIS A 37 7.80 1.05 3.05
C HIS A 37 7.81 0.01 4.17
N ARG A 38 6.66 -0.59 4.48
CA ARG A 38 6.53 -1.70 5.44
C ARG A 38 6.32 -3.03 4.74
N LEU A 39 7.01 -4.04 5.25
CA LEU A 39 6.89 -5.42 4.77
C LEU A 39 5.45 -5.95 4.77
N SER A 40 4.62 -5.53 5.74
CA SER A 40 3.22 -5.92 5.80
C SER A 40 2.40 -5.47 4.59
N ALA A 41 2.71 -4.30 4.01
CA ALA A 41 2.04 -3.83 2.80
C ALA A 41 2.48 -4.62 1.56
N ILE A 42 3.76 -5.02 1.53
CA ILE A 42 4.33 -5.87 0.48
C ILE A 42 3.69 -7.26 0.51
N GLN A 43 3.58 -7.88 1.70
CA GLN A 43 3.02 -9.24 1.86
C GLN A 43 1.55 -9.38 1.46
N ASN A 44 0.79 -8.30 1.51
CA ASN A 44 -0.63 -8.29 1.21
C ASN A 44 -0.94 -7.83 -0.23
N ALA A 45 0.08 -7.50 -1.02
CA ALA A 45 -0.12 -7.02 -2.38
C ALA A 45 -0.37 -8.18 -3.35
N ASP A 46 -1.29 -7.99 -4.29
CA ASP A 46 -1.51 -8.95 -5.39
C ASP A 46 -0.35 -8.93 -6.41
N THR A 47 0.34 -7.79 -6.53
CA THR A 47 1.49 -7.61 -7.41
C THR A 47 2.40 -6.53 -6.82
N ILE A 48 3.69 -6.80 -6.83
CA ILE A 48 4.75 -5.92 -6.35
C ILE A 48 5.54 -5.47 -7.57
N CYS A 49 5.66 -4.15 -7.77
CA CYS A 49 6.49 -3.56 -8.83
C CYS A 49 7.64 -2.79 -8.18
N PHE A 50 8.88 -3.18 -8.49
CA PHE A 50 10.05 -2.43 -8.06
C PHE A 50 10.40 -1.37 -9.10
N LEU A 51 10.41 -0.11 -8.67
CA LEU A 51 10.78 1.03 -9.51
C LEU A 51 12.20 1.49 -9.19
N GLU A 52 12.99 1.68 -10.23
CA GLU A 52 14.33 2.27 -10.20
C GLU A 52 14.44 3.27 -11.35
N ASP A 53 14.98 4.47 -11.10
CA ASP A 53 15.14 5.55 -12.09
C ASP A 53 13.88 5.87 -12.93
N GLY A 54 12.70 5.72 -12.32
CA GLY A 54 11.41 6.01 -12.96
C GLY A 54 10.90 4.91 -13.92
N VAL A 55 11.54 3.74 -13.94
CA VAL A 55 11.10 2.56 -14.70
C VAL A 55 10.86 1.38 -13.77
N ILE A 56 9.94 0.48 -14.15
CA ILE A 56 9.74 -0.78 -13.44
C ILE A 56 10.84 -1.74 -13.88
N VAL A 57 11.76 -2.07 -12.97
CA VAL A 57 12.87 -3.00 -13.25
C VAL A 57 12.55 -4.43 -12.84
N GLU A 58 11.62 -4.63 -11.92
CA GLU A 58 11.15 -5.95 -11.49
C GLU A 58 9.67 -5.93 -11.15
N SER A 59 8.97 -7.04 -11.40
CA SER A 59 7.59 -7.24 -10.99
C SER A 59 7.35 -8.68 -10.56
N GLY A 60 6.65 -8.89 -9.45
CA GLY A 60 6.36 -10.21 -8.89
C GLY A 60 5.13 -10.20 -7.99
N THR A 61 4.97 -11.27 -7.21
CA THR A 61 3.87 -11.49 -6.24
C THR A 61 4.45 -11.96 -4.92
#